data_AF-A0A9Q9MJW6-F1
#
_entry.id   AF-A0A9Q9MJW6-F1
#
_cell.length_a   1.000
_cell.length_b   1.000
_cell.length_c   1.000
_cell.angle_alpha   90.00
_cell.angle_beta   90.00
_cell.angle_gamma   90.00
#
_symmetry.space_group_name_H-M   'P 1'
#
loop_
_entity.id
_entity.type
_entity.pdbx_description
1 polymer ?
#
loop_
_entity_poly.entity_id
_entity_poly.type
_entity_poly.pdbx_seq_one_letter_code
_entity_poly.pdbx_strand_id
1 'polypeptide(L)'
;MNPVRNRPGGRLWRLPAIIGLALALALAAGVAVSAVTTANAATIDTGAWYVIVNRNSGKAMDMWEWSTADGGNLRQYTRTDAVNQQFQFVDVGAGYYQLKNRNSGKVIAVPSATDGAQVIQTTASTDTKQHFAVKDSAGGYVRFISRHSGKALDLWEWSVADGGMVAQYADLDGYNQQWQMVKVGSVTTTPPTVAADGTGTYSTVQAAINAVPTNNTTRRVITIKPGTYREIVTIPANKPYITLQGLGSSPSQVNIINNHGANNYGTFNSATVFINGHDFTATNLQFANDFDETNAGSGTQAVAVNDAADRSTFDNVRFIGDQDTLLVNSGARSYFVNSYIEGTVDFIFGDGTAVFNNCSIYEKRSTSGPLTAARTPSTQTYGFLIYRSTITGAVAGKTQLGRPWGPAAQVVYRESNLSNTIATSQPWIDMSGNPWQNARFYEYKNTGPGATVNSNRRQMSDSMAANYTPQKYLAGSDGWNPM
;
A
#
# COMPACT_ATOMS: atom_id res chain seq x y z
N MET A 1 66.24 -44.02 -10.05
CA MET A 1 66.90 -44.60 -8.85
C MET A 1 65.86 -45.40 -8.09
N ASN A 2 66.11 -46.69 -7.88
CA ASN A 2 65.40 -47.54 -6.91
C ASN A 2 66.36 -47.65 -5.69
N PRO A 3 65.92 -47.99 -4.45
CA PRO A 3 65.55 -49.40 -4.20
C PRO A 3 64.59 -49.71 -3.02
N VAL A 4 63.96 -50.92 -3.06
CA VAL A 4 63.87 -51.92 -1.93
C VAL A 4 62.97 -51.57 -0.71
N ARG A 5 62.18 -52.44 -0.05
CA ARG A 5 61.70 -53.87 -0.11
C ARG A 5 60.41 -53.93 0.79
N ASN A 6 59.68 -55.02 1.09
CA ASN A 6 59.70 -56.48 0.85
C ASN A 6 58.22 -56.98 0.92
N ARG A 7 57.70 -57.78 -0.02
CA ARG A 7 57.52 -59.26 0.00
C ARG A 7 56.31 -59.84 0.81
N PRO A 8 55.77 -61.04 0.43
CA PRO A 8 54.33 -61.31 0.51
C PRO A 8 53.90 -62.62 1.23
N GLY A 9 52.59 -62.80 1.41
CA GLY A 9 51.91 -64.04 1.83
C GLY A 9 50.68 -63.74 2.71
N GLY A 10 49.55 -64.47 2.65
CA GLY A 10 49.18 -65.59 1.78
C GLY A 10 47.70 -66.00 1.91
N ARG A 11 47.25 -66.83 0.96
CA ARG A 11 46.05 -67.70 0.88
C ARG A 11 44.89 -67.64 1.92
N LEU A 12 43.69 -67.59 1.33
CA LEU A 12 42.49 -68.41 1.58
C LEU A 12 41.54 -68.15 2.78
N TRP A 13 40.32 -67.70 2.42
CA TRP A 13 38.99 -68.23 2.82
C TRP A 13 38.70 -68.48 4.32
N ARG A 14 37.81 -67.66 4.91
CA ARG A 14 36.47 -68.07 5.42
C ARG A 14 35.75 -66.90 6.14
N LEU A 15 34.45 -66.73 5.85
CA LEU A 15 33.45 -66.08 6.74
C LEU A 15 33.11 -67.07 7.88
N PRO A 16 32.72 -66.64 9.11
CA PRO A 16 31.49 -65.88 9.32
C PRO A 16 31.47 -64.84 10.48
N ALA A 17 30.37 -64.06 10.51
CA ALA A 17 29.53 -63.61 11.65
C ALA A 17 30.10 -63.60 13.10
N ILE A 18 29.75 -62.67 14.02
CA ILE A 18 28.49 -61.92 14.16
C ILE A 18 28.62 -60.75 15.18
N ILE A 19 27.67 -59.80 15.16
CA ILE A 19 27.33 -58.78 16.21
C ILE A 19 28.38 -57.71 16.59
N GLY A 20 28.06 -56.47 16.25
CA GLY A 20 28.53 -55.24 16.89
C GLY A 20 27.48 -54.15 16.69
N LEU A 21 26.72 -53.82 17.74
CA LEU A 21 25.54 -52.93 17.66
C LEU A 21 25.98 -51.46 17.56
N ALA A 22 25.57 -50.75 16.50
CA ALA A 22 25.72 -49.29 16.41
C ALA A 22 24.45 -48.69 15.79
N LEU A 23 23.71 -47.90 16.57
CA LEU A 23 22.60 -47.09 16.06
C LEU A 23 23.15 -46.00 15.15
N ALA A 24 22.69 -45.96 13.90
CA ALA A 24 22.77 -44.79 13.04
C ALA A 24 21.35 -44.45 12.57
N LEU A 25 20.83 -43.29 13.00
CA LEU A 25 19.53 -42.81 12.53
C LEU A 25 19.61 -42.53 11.02
N ALA A 26 18.67 -43.10 10.27
CA ALA A 26 18.44 -42.69 8.90
C ALA A 26 17.74 -41.32 8.88
N LEU A 27 18.31 -40.37 8.17
CA LEU A 27 17.63 -39.16 7.72
C LEU A 27 17.72 -39.12 6.19
N ALA A 28 16.72 -39.69 5.55
CA ALA A 28 16.55 -39.59 4.11
C ALA A 28 16.20 -38.14 3.76
N ALA A 29 17.15 -37.43 3.15
CA ALA A 29 16.91 -36.12 2.58
C ALA A 29 16.06 -36.28 1.30
N GLY A 30 14.75 -36.38 1.49
CA GLY A 30 13.79 -36.27 0.40
C GLY A 30 13.86 -34.88 -0.20
N VAL A 31 14.51 -34.73 -1.35
CA VAL A 31 14.45 -33.50 -2.15
C VAL A 31 13.03 -33.37 -2.68
N ALA A 32 12.19 -32.67 -1.92
CA ALA A 32 10.92 -32.18 -2.41
C ALA A 32 11.22 -31.17 -3.52
N VAL A 33 11.16 -31.62 -4.78
CA VAL A 33 11.06 -30.70 -5.91
C VAL A 33 9.72 -30.02 -5.76
N SER A 34 9.72 -28.82 -5.18
CA SER A 34 8.57 -27.94 -5.18
C SER A 34 8.22 -27.66 -6.63
N ALA A 35 7.20 -28.35 -7.14
CA ALA A 35 6.58 -27.98 -8.39
C ALA A 35 6.09 -26.53 -8.21
N VAL A 36 6.77 -25.59 -8.87
CA VAL A 36 6.33 -24.21 -8.93
C VAL A 36 4.96 -24.25 -9.56
N THR A 37 3.92 -24.03 -8.76
CA THR A 37 2.57 -23.81 -9.27
C THR A 37 2.62 -22.49 -10.01
N THR A 38 2.86 -22.55 -11.31
CA THR A 38 2.64 -21.44 -12.22
C THR A 38 1.23 -20.96 -11.96
N ALA A 39 1.07 -19.67 -11.63
CA ALA A 39 -0.24 -19.05 -11.65
C ALA A 39 -0.89 -19.36 -13.01
N ASN A 40 -2.17 -19.73 -12.99
CA ASN A 40 -2.91 -19.80 -14.24
C ASN A 40 -2.99 -18.38 -14.78
N ALA A 41 -2.35 -18.15 -15.93
CA ALA A 41 -2.48 -16.90 -16.67
C ALA A 41 -3.96 -16.52 -16.75
N ALA A 42 -4.29 -15.27 -16.40
CA ALA A 42 -5.66 -14.80 -16.46
C ALA A 42 -6.22 -15.05 -17.87
N THR A 43 -7.21 -15.95 -18.01
CA THR A 43 -7.73 -16.35 -19.32
C THR A 43 -8.29 -15.14 -20.05
N ILE A 44 -7.59 -14.72 -21.11
CA ILE A 44 -7.97 -13.57 -21.93
C ILE A 44 -9.19 -13.96 -22.78
N ASP A 45 -10.30 -13.24 -22.57
CA ASP A 45 -11.48 -13.34 -23.40
C ASP A 45 -11.29 -12.45 -24.64
N THR A 46 -10.87 -13.06 -25.75
CA THR A 46 -10.68 -12.35 -27.03
C THR A 46 -11.98 -11.81 -27.62
N GLY A 47 -13.14 -12.26 -27.14
CA GLY A 47 -14.45 -11.69 -27.49
C GLY A 47 -14.74 -10.37 -26.75
N ALA A 48 -13.97 -10.03 -25.72
CA ALA A 48 -14.19 -8.88 -24.86
C ALA A 48 -13.35 -7.65 -25.23
N TRP A 49 -13.88 -6.50 -24.84
CA TRP A 49 -13.14 -5.23 -24.76
C TRP A 49 -12.66 -5.02 -23.32
N TYR A 50 -11.55 -4.32 -23.12
CA TYR A 50 -10.94 -4.05 -21.82
C TYR A 50 -10.45 -2.61 -21.72
N VAL A 51 -10.58 -2.00 -20.55
CA VAL A 51 -9.82 -0.82 -20.14
C VAL A 51 -8.60 -1.31 -19.35
N ILE A 52 -7.42 -0.84 -19.72
CA ILE A 52 -6.15 -1.33 -19.17
C ILE A 52 -5.59 -0.26 -18.24
N VAL A 53 -5.62 -0.51 -16.92
CA VAL A 53 -5.35 0.49 -15.87
C VAL A 53 -3.99 0.24 -15.23
N ASN A 54 -3.13 1.25 -15.14
CA ASN A 54 -1.81 1.10 -14.54
C ASN A 54 -1.86 1.06 -13.00
N ARG A 55 -1.04 0.21 -12.38
CA ARG A 55 -0.96 0.08 -10.90
C ARG A 55 -0.38 1.31 -10.21
N ASN A 56 0.65 1.94 -10.78
CA ASN A 56 1.34 3.08 -10.17
C ASN A 56 0.50 4.38 -10.23
N SER A 57 -0.26 4.60 -11.29
CA SER A 57 -0.97 5.88 -11.52
C SER A 57 -2.50 5.83 -11.37
N GLY A 58 -3.09 4.62 -11.36
CA GLY A 58 -4.54 4.42 -11.41
C GLY A 58 -5.20 4.84 -12.73
N LYS A 59 -4.41 5.20 -13.75
CA LYS A 59 -4.89 5.74 -15.04
C LYS A 59 -4.98 4.68 -16.13
N ALA A 60 -5.85 4.91 -17.10
CA ALA A 60 -6.07 4.01 -18.22
C ALA A 60 -5.09 4.26 -19.37
N MET A 61 -4.73 3.22 -20.12
CA MET A 61 -4.21 3.35 -21.47
C MET A 61 -5.23 4.11 -22.35
N ASP A 62 -4.74 5.11 -23.08
CA ASP A 62 -5.56 6.06 -23.83
C ASP A 62 -4.91 6.32 -25.20
N MET A 63 -5.70 6.18 -26.27
CA MET A 63 -5.27 6.69 -27.58
C MET A 63 -5.39 8.21 -27.59
N TRP A 64 -4.23 8.86 -27.44
CA TRP A 64 -4.11 10.28 -27.15
C TRP A 64 -4.85 11.16 -28.16
N GLU A 65 -5.50 12.22 -27.68
CA GLU A 65 -6.32 13.13 -28.48
C GLU A 65 -7.36 12.40 -29.35
N TRP A 66 -7.83 11.22 -28.89
CA TRP A 66 -8.78 10.36 -29.59
C TRP A 66 -8.31 9.93 -30.99
N SER A 67 -6.98 9.89 -31.20
CA SER A 67 -6.39 9.62 -32.51
C SER A 67 -6.90 8.32 -33.14
N THR A 68 -7.17 8.36 -34.45
CA THR A 68 -7.47 7.19 -35.29
C THR A 68 -6.42 6.98 -36.40
N ALA A 69 -5.38 7.82 -36.45
CA ALA A 69 -4.31 7.76 -37.45
C ALA A 69 -3.20 6.76 -37.06
N ASP A 70 -2.52 6.19 -38.06
CA ASP A 70 -1.28 5.44 -37.82
C ASP A 70 -0.21 6.39 -37.29
N GLY A 71 0.58 5.95 -36.31
CA GLY A 71 1.50 6.80 -35.56
C GLY A 71 0.85 7.58 -34.41
N GLY A 72 -0.46 7.47 -34.20
CA GLY A 72 -1.12 8.05 -33.02
C GLY A 72 -0.52 7.49 -31.72
N ASN A 73 -0.18 8.37 -30.77
CA ASN A 73 0.52 8.00 -29.54
C ASN A 73 -0.41 7.28 -28.54
N LEU A 74 0.07 6.20 -27.95
CA LEU A 74 -0.52 5.63 -26.74
C LEU A 74 0.02 6.39 -25.51
N ARG A 75 -0.89 6.94 -24.71
CA ARG A 75 -0.59 7.65 -23.47
C ARG A 75 -1.39 7.04 -22.32
N GLN A 76 -1.17 7.52 -21.10
CA GLN A 76 -2.14 7.33 -20.03
C GLN A 76 -3.04 8.56 -19.89
N TYR A 77 -4.27 8.33 -19.44
CA TYR A 77 -5.19 9.39 -19.07
C TYR A 77 -6.11 8.94 -17.93
N THR A 78 -6.70 9.91 -17.24
CA THR A 78 -7.81 9.72 -16.30
C THR A 78 -8.85 8.78 -16.91
N ARG A 79 -9.20 7.72 -16.17
CA ARG A 79 -10.09 6.66 -16.65
C ARG A 79 -11.50 7.23 -16.89
N THR A 80 -11.98 7.12 -18.12
CA THR A 80 -13.32 7.56 -18.54
C THR A 80 -14.17 6.42 -19.12
N ASP A 81 -13.57 5.25 -19.36
CA ASP A 81 -14.14 4.11 -20.09
C ASP A 81 -14.64 4.48 -21.50
N ALA A 82 -14.17 5.61 -22.05
CA ALA A 82 -14.44 6.03 -23.41
C ALA A 82 -13.80 5.09 -24.45
N VAL A 83 -14.33 5.06 -25.68
CA VAL A 83 -13.92 4.08 -26.72
C VAL A 83 -12.44 4.18 -27.12
N ASN A 84 -11.79 5.33 -26.92
CA ASN A 84 -10.34 5.51 -27.13
C ASN A 84 -9.48 4.83 -26.04
N GLN A 85 -10.06 4.47 -24.89
CA GLN A 85 -9.41 3.74 -23.78
C GLN A 85 -9.72 2.23 -23.78
N GLN A 86 -10.48 1.73 -24.76
CA GLN A 86 -10.93 0.34 -24.82
C GLN A 86 -10.13 -0.48 -25.84
N PHE A 87 -9.61 -1.63 -25.41
CA PHE A 87 -8.78 -2.52 -26.22
C PHE A 87 -9.31 -3.96 -26.19
N GLN A 88 -9.37 -4.61 -27.36
CA GLN A 88 -9.71 -6.03 -27.52
C GLN A 88 -8.44 -6.81 -27.86
N PHE A 89 -8.28 -7.99 -27.25
CA PHE A 89 -7.20 -8.90 -27.58
C PHE A 89 -7.53 -9.71 -28.83
N VAL A 90 -6.65 -9.68 -29.82
CA VAL A 90 -6.70 -10.54 -31.01
C VAL A 90 -5.58 -11.56 -30.88
N ASP A 91 -5.91 -12.84 -30.75
CA ASP A 91 -4.93 -13.93 -30.67
C ASP A 91 -4.21 -14.07 -32.02
N VAL A 92 -2.87 -14.07 -31.98
CA VAL A 92 -1.97 -14.29 -33.14
C VAL A 92 -1.12 -15.55 -32.99
N GLY A 93 -1.50 -16.42 -32.06
CA GLY A 93 -0.88 -17.72 -31.80
C GLY A 93 0.34 -17.68 -30.90
N ALA A 94 0.69 -18.85 -30.36
CA ALA A 94 1.84 -19.08 -29.48
C ALA A 94 1.87 -18.20 -28.21
N GLY A 95 0.69 -17.83 -27.68
CA GLY A 95 0.56 -17.02 -26.45
C GLY A 95 0.79 -15.53 -26.64
N TYR A 96 0.70 -15.03 -27.89
CA TYR A 96 0.82 -13.63 -28.23
C TYR A 96 -0.49 -13.05 -28.76
N TYR A 97 -0.71 -11.77 -28.48
CA TYR A 97 -1.89 -11.03 -28.86
C TYR A 97 -1.54 -9.68 -29.48
N GLN A 98 -2.41 -9.18 -30.34
CA GLN A 98 -2.50 -7.76 -30.68
C GLN A 98 -3.54 -7.09 -29.77
N LEU A 99 -3.29 -5.85 -29.33
CA LEU A 99 -4.26 -5.06 -28.57
C LEU A 99 -4.91 -4.05 -29.51
N LYS A 100 -6.12 -4.36 -29.97
CA LYS A 100 -6.90 -3.56 -30.94
C LYS A 100 -7.75 -2.52 -30.21
N ASN A 101 -7.57 -1.23 -30.50
CA ASN A 101 -8.36 -0.14 -29.92
C ASN A 101 -9.78 -0.07 -30.52
N ARG A 102 -10.78 0.29 -29.71
CA ARG A 102 -12.20 0.33 -30.14
C ARG A 102 -12.55 1.55 -30.98
N ASN A 103 -11.94 2.70 -30.71
CA ASN A 103 -12.21 3.95 -31.44
C ASN A 103 -11.67 3.88 -32.88
N SER A 104 -10.45 3.37 -33.05
CA SER A 104 -9.76 3.35 -34.35
C SER A 104 -9.83 2.03 -35.11
N GLY A 105 -10.13 0.91 -34.42
CA GLY A 105 -10.02 -0.44 -34.98
C GLY A 105 -8.58 -0.92 -35.24
N LYS A 106 -7.58 -0.12 -34.87
CA LYS A 106 -6.14 -0.35 -35.09
C LYS A 106 -5.48 -0.97 -33.87
N VAL A 107 -4.27 -1.50 -34.04
CA VAL A 107 -3.53 -2.20 -32.97
C VAL A 107 -2.35 -1.36 -32.48
N ILE A 108 -2.01 -1.50 -31.20
CA ILE A 108 -0.80 -0.85 -30.66
C ILE A 108 0.47 -1.58 -31.16
N ALA A 109 1.58 -0.84 -31.26
CA ALA A 109 2.87 -1.36 -31.71
C ALA A 109 4.05 -0.64 -31.03
N VAL A 110 5.12 -1.38 -30.82
CA VAL A 110 6.44 -0.83 -30.46
C VAL A 110 7.28 -0.61 -31.73
N PRO A 111 7.53 0.64 -32.15
CA PRO A 111 8.16 0.90 -33.46
C PRO A 111 9.67 0.56 -33.49
N SER A 112 10.32 0.57 -32.32
CA SER A 112 11.74 0.31 -32.07
C SER A 112 11.89 -0.70 -30.92
N ALA A 113 13.09 -1.26 -30.72
CA ALA A 113 13.45 -2.07 -29.54
C ALA A 113 14.22 -1.28 -28.46
N THR A 114 14.43 0.03 -28.67
CA THR A 114 15.07 0.93 -27.71
C THR A 114 14.21 1.14 -26.47
N ASP A 115 14.86 1.28 -25.31
CA ASP A 115 14.19 1.75 -24.10
C ASP A 115 13.64 3.16 -24.31
N GLY A 116 12.45 3.44 -23.77
CA GLY A 116 11.77 4.72 -23.97
C GLY A 116 11.12 4.92 -25.33
N ALA A 117 11.10 3.91 -26.19
CA ALA A 117 10.35 3.98 -27.45
C ALA A 117 8.84 4.12 -27.19
N GLN A 118 8.28 5.28 -27.53
CA GLN A 118 6.85 5.60 -27.53
C GLN A 118 6.05 4.50 -28.24
N VAL A 119 5.04 3.95 -27.57
CA VAL A 119 4.08 3.03 -28.17
C VAL A 119 3.10 3.82 -29.04
N ILE A 120 2.83 3.36 -30.25
CA ILE A 120 1.91 3.99 -31.20
C ILE A 120 0.80 3.03 -31.59
N GLN A 121 -0.27 3.51 -32.22
CA GLN A 121 -1.17 2.64 -33.00
C GLN A 121 -0.77 2.56 -34.46
N THR A 122 -1.13 1.47 -35.12
CA THR A 122 -0.96 1.25 -36.56
C THR A 122 -1.99 0.24 -37.08
N THR A 123 -2.21 0.26 -38.39
CA THR A 123 -2.98 -0.75 -39.11
C THR A 123 -2.45 -2.16 -38.80
N ALA A 124 -3.36 -3.09 -38.53
CA ALA A 124 -3.02 -4.46 -38.15
C ALA A 124 -2.30 -5.20 -39.30
N SER A 125 -1.26 -5.96 -38.96
CA SER A 125 -0.43 -6.74 -39.86
C SER A 125 0.05 -8.02 -39.16
N THR A 126 1.02 -8.73 -39.72
CA THR A 126 1.70 -9.88 -39.07
C THR A 126 3.00 -9.50 -38.36
N ASP A 127 3.35 -8.20 -38.29
CA ASP A 127 4.60 -7.75 -37.66
C ASP A 127 4.61 -8.00 -36.15
N THR A 128 5.66 -8.70 -35.69
CA THR A 128 5.98 -8.92 -34.28
C THR A 128 6.02 -7.66 -33.41
N LYS A 129 6.22 -6.47 -33.97
CA LYS A 129 6.09 -5.18 -33.28
C LYS A 129 4.71 -4.92 -32.70
N GLN A 130 3.68 -5.56 -33.24
CA GLN A 130 2.28 -5.47 -32.82
C GLN A 130 1.90 -6.56 -31.80
N HIS A 131 2.82 -7.49 -31.49
CA HIS A 131 2.53 -8.71 -30.73
C HIS A 131 3.04 -8.62 -29.29
N PHE A 132 2.18 -8.93 -28.33
CA PHE A 132 2.46 -8.88 -26.89
C PHE A 132 2.05 -10.18 -26.22
N ALA A 133 2.94 -10.76 -25.41
CA ALA A 133 2.58 -11.79 -24.45
C ALA A 133 2.07 -11.10 -23.17
N VAL A 134 1.10 -11.71 -22.50
CA VAL A 134 0.60 -11.23 -21.21
C VAL A 134 1.15 -12.14 -20.12
N LYS A 135 1.88 -11.57 -19.16
CA LYS A 135 2.48 -12.30 -18.02
C LYS A 135 1.89 -11.80 -16.71
N ASP A 136 1.64 -12.71 -15.77
CA ASP A 136 1.13 -12.34 -14.46
C ASP A 136 2.14 -11.55 -13.61
N SER A 137 1.61 -10.76 -12.69
CA SER A 137 2.33 -10.01 -11.67
C SER A 137 1.53 -10.07 -10.35
N ALA A 138 2.19 -9.88 -9.21
CA ALA A 138 1.58 -10.11 -7.90
C ALA A 138 0.35 -9.20 -7.65
N GLY A 139 -0.76 -9.78 -7.16
CA GLY A 139 -1.98 -9.04 -6.82
C GLY A 139 -3.04 -8.96 -7.92
N GLY A 140 -2.96 -9.80 -8.96
CA GLY A 140 -3.94 -9.82 -10.06
C GLY A 140 -3.67 -8.78 -11.16
N TYR A 141 -2.45 -8.27 -11.20
CA TYR A 141 -1.93 -7.41 -12.27
C TYR A 141 -1.20 -8.25 -13.33
N VAL A 142 -0.99 -7.68 -14.50
CA VAL A 142 -0.23 -8.27 -15.60
C VAL A 142 0.78 -7.30 -16.20
N ARG A 143 1.75 -7.83 -16.93
CA ARG A 143 2.68 -7.10 -17.80
C ARG A 143 2.46 -7.50 -19.25
N PHE A 144 2.57 -6.53 -20.15
CA PHE A 144 2.55 -6.75 -21.59
C PHE A 144 3.99 -6.78 -22.11
N ILE A 145 4.46 -7.97 -22.50
CA ILE A 145 5.83 -8.19 -22.95
C ILE A 145 5.84 -8.25 -24.48
N SER A 146 6.53 -7.31 -25.13
CA SER A 146 6.63 -7.30 -26.59
C SER A 146 7.36 -8.52 -27.13
N ARG A 147 6.80 -9.15 -28.17
CA ARG A 147 7.46 -10.21 -28.95
C ARG A 147 8.68 -9.71 -29.72
N HIS A 148 8.68 -8.43 -30.10
CA HIS A 148 9.75 -7.82 -30.90
C HIS A 148 11.04 -7.64 -30.10
N SER A 149 10.94 -7.26 -28.82
CA SER A 149 12.08 -6.82 -28.00
C SER A 149 12.24 -7.55 -26.67
N GLY A 150 11.25 -8.34 -26.23
CA GLY A 150 11.24 -8.97 -24.91
C GLY A 150 11.01 -8.00 -23.73
N LYS A 151 10.66 -6.75 -24.02
CA LYS A 151 10.51 -5.65 -23.05
C LYS A 151 9.05 -5.43 -22.63
N ALA A 152 8.86 -4.91 -21.41
CA ALA A 152 7.54 -4.62 -20.86
C ALA A 152 7.01 -3.26 -21.35
N LEU A 153 5.68 -3.15 -21.48
CA LEU A 153 5.02 -1.84 -21.58
C LEU A 153 5.12 -1.09 -20.24
N ASP A 154 5.58 0.15 -20.31
CA ASP A 154 6.11 0.92 -19.20
C ASP A 154 5.55 2.35 -19.23
N LEU A 155 5.14 2.90 -18.07
CA LEU A 155 4.93 4.34 -17.95
C LEU A 155 6.28 5.02 -17.77
N TRP A 156 6.70 5.73 -18.82
CA TRP A 156 8.01 6.36 -18.89
C TRP A 156 8.24 7.31 -17.71
N GLU A 157 9.45 7.23 -17.13
CA GLU A 157 9.85 8.01 -15.95
C GLU A 157 8.87 7.90 -14.77
N TRP A 158 8.15 6.78 -14.65
CA TRP A 158 7.16 6.51 -13.60
C TRP A 158 6.02 7.54 -13.55
N SER A 159 5.72 8.20 -14.67
CA SER A 159 4.73 9.28 -14.73
C SER A 159 3.37 8.87 -14.18
N VAL A 160 2.78 9.72 -13.32
CA VAL A 160 1.41 9.59 -12.81
C VAL A 160 0.45 10.64 -13.38
N ALA A 161 0.93 11.48 -14.29
CA ALA A 161 0.18 12.58 -14.91
C ALA A 161 -0.59 12.13 -16.15
N ASP A 162 -1.69 12.83 -16.42
CA ASP A 162 -2.42 12.72 -17.70
C ASP A 162 -1.51 13.12 -18.87
N GLY A 163 -1.55 12.35 -19.95
CA GLY A 163 -0.62 12.49 -21.07
C GLY A 163 0.75 11.86 -20.84
N GLY A 164 0.96 11.15 -19.72
CA GLY A 164 2.17 10.35 -19.47
C GLY A 164 2.43 9.34 -20.60
N MET A 165 3.69 9.20 -21.02
CA MET A 165 4.07 8.35 -22.15
C MET A 165 4.00 6.87 -21.79
N VAL A 166 3.23 6.08 -22.56
CA VAL A 166 3.38 4.63 -22.58
C VAL A 166 4.51 4.29 -23.55
N ALA A 167 5.58 3.74 -23.01
CA ALA A 167 6.78 3.33 -23.73
C ALA A 167 7.00 1.83 -23.55
N GLN A 168 8.19 1.36 -23.94
CA GLN A 168 8.73 0.08 -23.45
C GLN A 168 9.98 0.31 -22.61
N TYR A 169 10.24 -0.60 -21.68
CA TYR A 169 11.49 -0.66 -20.92
C TYR A 169 11.86 -2.11 -20.59
N ALA A 170 13.09 -2.34 -20.10
CA ALA A 170 13.48 -3.61 -19.52
C ALA A 170 12.41 -4.14 -18.54
N ASP A 171 12.08 -5.43 -18.63
CA ASP A 171 11.06 -6.08 -17.80
C ASP A 171 11.57 -6.21 -16.36
N LEU A 172 11.15 -5.29 -15.48
CA LEU A 172 11.59 -5.16 -14.09
C LEU A 172 10.49 -5.47 -13.06
N ASP A 173 9.25 -5.73 -13.52
CA ASP A 173 8.06 -5.91 -12.68
C ASP A 173 7.76 -4.74 -11.73
N GLY A 174 8.18 -3.52 -12.12
CA GLY A 174 7.86 -2.29 -11.39
C GLY A 174 6.37 -1.94 -11.50
N TYR A 175 5.81 -1.22 -10.51
CA TYR A 175 4.38 -0.85 -10.54
C TYR A 175 4.01 0.02 -11.76
N ASN A 176 4.96 0.76 -12.34
CA ASN A 176 4.77 1.51 -13.59
C ASN A 176 4.64 0.60 -14.84
N GLN A 177 5.01 -0.69 -14.74
CA GLN A 177 4.89 -1.73 -15.78
C GLN A 177 3.71 -2.69 -15.54
N GLN A 178 3.05 -2.60 -14.38
CA GLN A 178 1.96 -3.48 -13.99
C GLN A 178 0.61 -2.86 -14.32
N TRP A 179 -0.27 -3.66 -14.92
CA TRP A 179 -1.55 -3.24 -15.45
C TRP A 179 -2.69 -4.16 -15.01
N GLN A 180 -3.86 -3.61 -14.74
CA GLN A 180 -5.09 -4.35 -14.48
C GLN A 180 -5.95 -4.34 -15.75
N MET A 181 -6.37 -5.52 -16.21
CA MET A 181 -7.29 -5.65 -17.34
C MET A 181 -8.74 -5.63 -16.84
N VAL A 182 -9.44 -4.51 -17.04
CA VAL A 182 -10.83 -4.33 -16.60
C VAL A 182 -11.77 -4.50 -17.80
N LYS A 183 -12.53 -5.59 -17.84
CA LYS A 183 -13.44 -5.88 -18.97
C LYS A 183 -14.53 -4.80 -19.10
N VAL A 184 -14.73 -4.30 -20.32
CA VAL A 184 -15.78 -3.33 -20.68
C VAL A 184 -17.10 -4.05 -20.85
N GLY A 185 -18.20 -3.45 -20.40
CA GLY A 185 -19.52 -4.11 -20.43
C GLY A 185 -19.66 -5.19 -19.37
N SER A 186 -18.54 -5.72 -18.86
CA SER A 186 -18.45 -6.03 -17.44
C SER A 186 -18.53 -4.72 -16.63
N VAL A 187 -19.77 -4.29 -16.38
CA VAL A 187 -20.15 -4.15 -14.97
C VAL A 187 -19.61 -5.40 -14.28
N THR A 188 -18.89 -5.29 -13.17
CA THR A 188 -18.58 -6.50 -12.41
C THR A 188 -19.92 -7.18 -12.12
N THR A 189 -20.15 -8.35 -12.72
CA THR A 189 -21.37 -9.14 -12.49
C THR A 189 -21.28 -9.89 -11.17
N THR A 190 -20.18 -9.71 -10.45
CA THR A 190 -20.17 -9.54 -9.00
C THR A 190 -20.66 -8.13 -8.66
N PRO A 191 -21.90 -7.96 -8.13
CA PRO A 191 -22.32 -6.71 -7.52
C PRO A 191 -21.25 -6.20 -6.54
N PRO A 192 -21.13 -4.89 -6.28
CA PRO A 192 -20.28 -4.40 -5.20
C PRO A 192 -20.64 -5.16 -3.91
N THR A 193 -19.64 -5.56 -3.12
CA THR A 193 -19.92 -6.30 -1.89
C THR A 193 -20.84 -5.49 -0.99
N VAL A 194 -20.65 -4.17 -0.94
CA VAL A 194 -21.44 -3.22 -0.16
C VAL A 194 -21.94 -2.08 -1.05
N ALA A 195 -23.25 -1.79 -1.00
CA ALA A 195 -23.82 -0.56 -1.54
C ALA A 195 -25.06 -0.11 -0.74
N ALA A 196 -25.04 1.12 -0.24
CA ALA A 196 -26.14 1.68 0.56
C ALA A 196 -27.48 1.79 -0.19
N ASP A 197 -27.46 1.84 -1.53
CA ASP A 197 -28.64 1.88 -2.40
C ASP A 197 -29.25 0.49 -2.72
N GLY A 198 -28.74 -0.57 -2.09
CA GLY A 198 -29.21 -1.94 -2.31
C GLY A 198 -28.71 -2.60 -3.60
N THR A 199 -27.82 -1.95 -4.37
CA THR A 199 -27.23 -2.54 -5.58
C THR A 199 -26.05 -3.51 -5.31
N GLY A 200 -25.74 -3.76 -4.04
CA GLY A 200 -24.67 -4.66 -3.60
C GLY A 200 -25.18 -5.88 -2.84
N THR A 201 -24.28 -6.82 -2.51
CA THR A 201 -24.65 -8.02 -1.73
C THR A 201 -25.10 -7.68 -0.31
N TYR A 202 -24.52 -6.61 0.27
CA TYR A 202 -24.86 -6.07 1.58
C TYR A 202 -25.14 -4.57 1.46
N SER A 203 -26.00 -4.03 2.33
CA SER A 203 -26.25 -2.59 2.43
C SER A 203 -25.28 -1.87 3.37
N THR A 204 -24.58 -2.59 4.24
CA THR A 204 -23.64 -2.05 5.23
C THR A 204 -22.28 -2.76 5.19
N VAL A 205 -21.23 -2.06 5.61
CA VAL A 205 -19.85 -2.57 5.66
C VAL A 205 -19.71 -3.67 6.72
N GLN A 206 -20.33 -3.49 7.88
CA GLN A 206 -20.29 -4.50 8.95
C GLN A 206 -20.97 -5.80 8.54
N ALA A 207 -22.05 -5.76 7.74
CA ALA A 207 -22.70 -6.99 7.26
C ALA A 207 -21.79 -7.81 6.35
N ALA A 208 -21.01 -7.16 5.48
CA ALA A 208 -20.02 -7.85 4.64
C ALA A 208 -18.88 -8.46 5.47
N ILE A 209 -18.38 -7.75 6.49
CA ILE A 209 -17.35 -8.28 7.42
C ILE A 209 -17.91 -9.44 8.26
N ASN A 210 -19.19 -9.37 8.64
CA ASN A 210 -19.86 -10.45 9.37
C ASN A 210 -19.94 -11.74 8.54
N ALA A 211 -20.06 -11.65 7.21
CA ALA A 211 -20.08 -12.80 6.30
C ALA A 211 -18.71 -13.46 6.03
N VAL A 212 -17.59 -12.77 6.28
CA VAL A 212 -16.25 -13.39 6.20
C VAL A 212 -16.14 -14.51 7.25
N PRO A 213 -15.69 -15.73 6.90
CA PRO A 213 -15.52 -16.81 7.88
C PRO A 213 -14.59 -16.45 9.04
N THR A 214 -14.80 -17.05 10.20
CA THR A 214 -13.81 -17.00 11.29
C THR A 214 -12.57 -17.82 10.91
N ASN A 215 -11.43 -17.44 11.46
CA ASN A 215 -10.10 -17.99 11.16
C ASN A 215 -9.77 -17.98 9.65
N ASN A 216 -10.25 -16.97 8.93
CA ASN A 216 -10.02 -16.79 7.50
C ASN A 216 -8.52 -16.69 7.19
N THR A 217 -8.01 -17.56 6.31
CA THR A 217 -6.58 -17.64 5.94
C THR A 217 -6.25 -17.05 4.57
N THR A 218 -7.24 -16.50 3.86
CA THR A 218 -7.11 -16.03 2.47
C THR A 218 -7.64 -14.62 2.30
N ARG A 219 -7.06 -13.83 1.40
CA ARG A 219 -7.43 -12.42 1.23
C ARG A 219 -8.90 -12.28 0.81
N ARG A 220 -9.69 -11.52 1.59
CA ARG A 220 -11.10 -11.20 1.30
C ARG A 220 -11.24 -9.72 0.98
N VAL A 221 -11.48 -9.40 -0.29
CA VAL A 221 -11.76 -8.03 -0.72
C VAL A 221 -13.26 -7.76 -0.61
N ILE A 222 -13.62 -6.73 0.16
CA ILE A 222 -14.96 -6.18 0.30
C ILE A 222 -14.97 -4.88 -0.49
N THR A 223 -15.64 -4.87 -1.63
CA THR A 223 -15.77 -3.66 -2.47
C THR A 223 -16.96 -2.83 -2.01
N ILE A 224 -16.76 -1.52 -1.90
CA ILE A 224 -17.73 -0.58 -1.31
C ILE A 224 -18.04 0.52 -2.34
N LYS A 225 -19.30 0.60 -2.76
CA LYS A 225 -19.78 1.62 -3.70
C LYS A 225 -19.75 3.02 -3.06
N PRO A 226 -19.53 4.11 -3.83
CA PRO A 226 -19.76 5.48 -3.37
C PRO A 226 -21.05 5.66 -2.58
N GLY A 227 -20.95 6.37 -1.45
CA GLY A 227 -22.00 6.54 -0.46
C GLY A 227 -21.45 6.88 0.93
N THR A 228 -22.35 7.30 1.82
CA THR A 228 -22.06 7.52 3.24
C THR A 228 -22.65 6.37 4.06
N TYR A 229 -21.78 5.69 4.80
CA TYR A 229 -22.08 4.53 5.63
C TYR A 229 -21.97 4.96 7.10
N ARG A 230 -23.09 5.42 7.67
CA ARG A 230 -23.12 5.83 9.08
C ARG A 230 -23.30 4.60 9.98
N GLU A 231 -22.19 3.95 10.31
CA GLU A 231 -22.13 2.72 11.10
C GLU A 231 -20.81 2.63 11.88
N ILE A 232 -20.78 1.80 12.91
CA ILE A 232 -19.53 1.40 13.58
C ILE A 232 -19.04 0.13 12.90
N VAL A 233 -17.80 0.13 12.44
CA VAL A 233 -17.19 -1.00 11.75
C VAL A 233 -16.14 -1.65 12.66
N THR A 234 -16.19 -2.97 12.81
CA THR A 234 -15.20 -3.76 13.55
C THR A 234 -14.71 -4.90 12.67
N ILE A 235 -13.40 -4.95 12.46
CA ILE A 235 -12.67 -6.09 11.88
C ILE A 235 -12.23 -6.95 13.07
N PRO A 236 -12.86 -8.12 13.31
CA PRO A 236 -12.54 -8.94 14.48
C PRO A 236 -11.15 -9.59 14.36
N ALA A 237 -10.48 -9.83 15.50
CA ALA A 237 -9.16 -10.47 15.52
C ALA A 237 -9.15 -11.86 14.86
N ASN A 238 -10.25 -12.60 14.95
CA ASN A 238 -10.43 -13.90 14.31
C ASN A 238 -10.89 -13.81 12.83
N LYS A 239 -10.80 -12.64 12.17
CA LYS A 239 -11.06 -12.48 10.73
C LYS A 239 -9.94 -11.67 10.05
N PRO A 240 -8.70 -12.20 10.01
CA PRO A 240 -7.58 -11.52 9.35
C PRO A 240 -7.71 -11.57 7.82
N TYR A 241 -6.79 -10.87 7.14
CA TYR A 241 -6.73 -10.75 5.68
C TYR A 241 -8.01 -10.15 5.03
N ILE A 242 -8.65 -9.19 5.69
CA ILE A 242 -9.74 -8.40 5.09
C ILE A 242 -9.17 -7.18 4.38
N THR A 243 -9.69 -6.87 3.19
CA THR A 243 -9.45 -5.61 2.48
C THR A 243 -10.76 -4.86 2.27
N LEU A 244 -10.82 -3.60 2.67
CA LEU A 244 -11.91 -2.68 2.32
C LEU A 244 -11.46 -1.83 1.13
N GLN A 245 -12.17 -1.93 0.00
CA GLN A 245 -11.84 -1.22 -1.23
C GLN A 245 -12.98 -0.31 -1.67
N GLY A 246 -12.79 1.00 -1.60
CA GLY A 246 -13.75 1.96 -2.14
C GLY A 246 -13.70 2.03 -3.67
N LEU A 247 -14.88 2.08 -4.30
CA LEU A 247 -15.07 2.12 -5.76
C LEU A 247 -15.30 3.54 -6.31
N GLY A 248 -15.03 4.58 -5.52
CA GLY A 248 -15.12 5.98 -5.98
C GLY A 248 -13.97 6.39 -6.90
N SER A 249 -14.14 7.49 -7.62
CA SER A 249 -13.03 8.14 -8.33
C SER A 249 -12.07 8.89 -7.38
N SER A 250 -12.46 9.05 -6.12
CA SER A 250 -11.63 9.56 -5.03
C SER A 250 -12.06 8.96 -3.68
N PRO A 251 -11.17 8.89 -2.67
CA PRO A 251 -11.48 8.28 -1.38
C PRO A 251 -12.61 8.96 -0.60
N SER A 252 -12.86 10.26 -0.81
CA SER A 252 -13.94 10.98 -0.13
C SER A 252 -15.34 10.56 -0.57
N GLN A 253 -15.48 9.82 -1.68
CA GLN A 253 -16.77 9.34 -2.17
C GLN A 253 -17.30 8.10 -1.42
N VAL A 254 -16.45 7.40 -0.66
CA VAL A 254 -16.83 6.24 0.17
C VAL A 254 -16.52 6.59 1.61
N ASN A 255 -17.53 7.04 2.36
CA ASN A 255 -17.35 7.64 3.69
C ASN A 255 -17.96 6.75 4.78
N ILE A 256 -17.13 6.10 5.59
CA ILE A 256 -17.56 5.32 6.76
C ILE A 256 -17.44 6.23 7.99
N ILE A 257 -18.55 6.47 8.70
CA ILE A 257 -18.68 7.61 9.62
C ILE A 257 -19.49 7.31 10.90
N ASN A 258 -19.07 7.83 12.05
CA ASN A 258 -19.89 7.99 13.24
C ASN A 258 -19.61 9.35 13.92
N ASN A 259 -20.33 9.68 15.01
CA ASN A 259 -20.12 10.87 15.83
C ASN A 259 -19.92 10.52 17.32
N HIS A 260 -19.26 9.40 17.62
CA HIS A 260 -19.03 9.00 19.02
C HIS A 260 -17.93 9.86 19.65
N GLY A 261 -18.23 10.49 20.79
CA GLY A 261 -17.28 11.25 21.60
C GLY A 261 -17.00 10.61 22.96
N ALA A 262 -15.81 10.88 23.52
CA ALA A 262 -15.31 10.18 24.70
C ALA A 262 -16.12 10.39 25.99
N ASN A 263 -16.94 11.44 26.12
CA ASN A 263 -17.86 11.59 27.27
C ASN A 263 -18.77 10.37 27.48
N ASN A 264 -19.24 9.74 26.39
CA ASN A 264 -20.21 8.65 26.45
C ASN A 264 -19.56 7.26 26.32
N TYR A 265 -18.39 7.18 25.68
CA TYR A 265 -17.76 5.91 25.28
C TYR A 265 -16.32 5.72 25.81
N GLY A 266 -15.69 6.78 26.30
CA GLY A 266 -14.23 6.88 26.46
C GLY A 266 -13.50 6.93 25.12
N THR A 267 -12.28 7.48 25.08
CA THR A 267 -11.47 7.61 23.86
C THR A 267 -11.37 6.31 23.07
N PHE A 268 -11.01 5.21 23.74
CA PHE A 268 -10.74 3.94 23.05
C PHE A 268 -11.96 3.36 22.32
N ASN A 269 -13.17 3.59 22.84
CA ASN A 269 -14.42 3.07 22.27
C ASN A 269 -15.20 4.13 21.48
N SER A 270 -14.65 5.32 21.28
CA SER A 270 -15.27 6.35 20.42
C SER A 270 -14.99 6.13 18.92
N ALA A 271 -14.20 5.11 18.58
CA ALA A 271 -13.79 4.82 17.21
C ALA A 271 -14.96 4.55 16.25
N THR A 272 -14.89 5.10 15.04
CA THR A 272 -15.74 4.68 13.92
C THR A 272 -15.34 3.32 13.39
N VAL A 273 -14.03 3.05 13.29
CA VAL A 273 -13.51 1.75 12.83
C VAL A 273 -12.53 1.15 13.83
N PHE A 274 -12.79 -0.09 14.25
CA PHE A 274 -11.93 -0.90 15.10
C PHE A 274 -11.26 -2.00 14.26
N ILE A 275 -9.94 -1.98 14.16
CA ILE A 275 -9.17 -2.92 13.33
C ILE A 275 -8.38 -3.83 14.27
N ASN A 276 -8.81 -5.08 14.41
CA ASN A 276 -8.17 -6.07 15.30
C ASN A 276 -7.64 -7.30 14.54
N GLY A 277 -8.15 -7.56 13.33
CA GLY A 277 -7.70 -8.66 12.47
C GLY A 277 -6.44 -8.30 11.70
N HIS A 278 -5.38 -9.11 11.84
CA HIS A 278 -4.09 -8.88 11.21
C HIS A 278 -4.13 -8.96 9.66
N ASP A 279 -3.09 -8.43 9.01
CA ASP A 279 -3.00 -8.33 7.53
C ASP A 279 -4.19 -7.58 6.89
N PHE A 280 -4.73 -6.61 7.62
CA PHE A 280 -5.79 -5.72 7.14
C PHE A 280 -5.29 -4.81 6.01
N THR A 281 -6.18 -4.42 5.10
CA THR A 281 -5.90 -3.37 4.13
C THR A 281 -7.11 -2.48 3.88
N ALA A 282 -6.91 -1.17 3.74
CA ALA A 282 -7.93 -0.26 3.22
C ALA A 282 -7.37 0.54 2.03
N THR A 283 -8.19 0.71 0.99
CA THR A 283 -7.80 1.48 -0.20
C THR A 283 -8.94 2.36 -0.72
N ASN A 284 -8.62 3.59 -1.11
CA ASN A 284 -9.54 4.50 -1.85
C ASN A 284 -10.88 4.75 -1.12
N LEU A 285 -10.84 5.01 0.18
CA LEU A 285 -12.02 5.33 1.00
C LEU A 285 -11.68 6.31 2.14
N GLN A 286 -12.70 6.76 2.86
CA GLN A 286 -12.59 7.65 4.00
C GLN A 286 -13.16 6.99 5.27
N PHE A 287 -12.41 7.09 6.35
CA PHE A 287 -12.87 6.87 7.73
C PHE A 287 -13.01 8.23 8.42
N ALA A 288 -14.15 8.50 9.03
CA ALA A 288 -14.44 9.79 9.64
C ALA A 288 -15.12 9.65 11.01
N ASN A 289 -14.78 10.51 11.95
CA ASN A 289 -15.62 10.78 13.12
C ASN A 289 -16.08 12.25 13.05
N ASP A 290 -17.40 12.49 12.96
CA ASP A 290 -18.02 13.82 12.91
C ASP A 290 -18.68 14.25 14.23
N PHE A 291 -18.10 13.82 15.36
CA PHE A 291 -18.32 14.47 16.64
C PHE A 291 -17.87 15.94 16.60
N ASP A 292 -18.68 16.83 17.14
CA ASP A 292 -18.43 18.28 17.15
C ASP A 292 -17.69 18.70 18.44
N GLU A 293 -16.37 18.95 18.34
CA GLU A 293 -15.58 19.40 19.51
C GLU A 293 -16.04 20.76 20.06
N THR A 294 -16.71 21.59 19.26
CA THR A 294 -17.02 22.99 19.62
C THR A 294 -18.18 23.12 20.61
N ASN A 295 -19.08 22.14 20.63
CA ASN A 295 -20.24 22.10 21.52
C ASN A 295 -20.03 21.20 22.76
N ALA A 296 -18.82 20.68 22.98
CA ALA A 296 -18.48 19.80 24.08
C ALA A 296 -17.62 20.49 25.15
N GLY A 297 -18.12 20.58 26.40
CA GLY A 297 -17.40 21.23 27.51
C GLY A 297 -16.23 20.42 28.09
N SER A 298 -16.15 19.12 27.79
CA SER A 298 -15.07 18.19 28.15
C SER A 298 -15.18 16.93 27.27
N GLY A 299 -14.23 16.00 27.37
CA GLY A 299 -14.32 14.68 26.70
C GLY A 299 -14.43 14.74 25.18
N THR A 300 -13.71 15.68 24.57
CA THR A 300 -13.69 16.03 23.14
C THR A 300 -13.02 15.00 22.22
N GLN A 301 -12.41 13.94 22.78
CA GLN A 301 -11.73 12.90 22.00
C GLN A 301 -12.72 12.09 21.15
N ALA A 302 -12.48 12.00 19.85
CA ALA A 302 -13.39 11.40 18.87
C ALA A 302 -12.60 10.63 17.80
N VAL A 303 -12.40 9.34 18.03
CA VAL A 303 -11.52 8.51 17.20
C VAL A 303 -12.24 8.17 15.88
N ALA A 304 -11.57 8.34 14.74
CA ALA A 304 -12.02 7.81 13.45
C ALA A 304 -11.58 6.35 13.29
N VAL A 305 -10.31 6.05 13.59
CA VAL A 305 -9.76 4.69 13.48
C VAL A 305 -8.96 4.31 14.73
N ASN A 306 -9.31 3.14 15.30
CA ASN A 306 -8.57 2.43 16.32
C ASN A 306 -7.94 1.18 15.67
N ASP A 307 -6.65 1.24 15.37
CA ASP A 307 -5.88 0.16 14.78
C ASP A 307 -5.05 -0.56 15.85
N ALA A 308 -5.44 -1.79 16.16
CA ALA A 308 -4.75 -2.71 17.05
C ALA A 308 -4.25 -3.97 16.31
N ALA A 309 -4.29 -3.96 14.97
CA ALA A 309 -3.92 -5.09 14.15
C ALA A 309 -2.45 -5.02 13.72
N ASP A 310 -1.80 -6.19 13.72
CA ASP A 310 -0.48 -6.33 13.11
C ASP A 310 -0.58 -6.38 11.58
N ARG A 311 0.38 -5.75 10.89
CA ARG A 311 0.47 -5.68 9.42
C ARG A 311 -0.67 -4.94 8.70
N SER A 312 -1.23 -3.89 9.32
CA SER A 312 -2.24 -3.02 8.70
C SER A 312 -1.65 -2.16 7.57
N THR A 313 -2.33 -2.07 6.42
CA THR A 313 -1.91 -1.22 5.28
C THR A 313 -3.04 -0.29 4.82
N PHE A 314 -2.73 0.99 4.60
CA PHE A 314 -3.70 1.99 4.15
C PHE A 314 -3.11 2.78 2.97
N ASP A 315 -3.69 2.63 1.78
CA ASP A 315 -3.21 3.29 0.55
C ASP A 315 -4.31 4.19 -0.05
N ASN A 316 -4.02 5.47 -0.24
CA ASN A 316 -5.00 6.47 -0.69
C ASN A 316 -6.27 6.45 0.20
N VAL A 317 -6.08 6.55 1.52
CA VAL A 317 -7.17 6.59 2.52
C VAL A 317 -7.23 7.98 3.15
N ARG A 318 -8.44 8.42 3.51
CA ARG A 318 -8.67 9.66 4.28
C ARG A 318 -9.07 9.31 5.72
N PHE A 319 -8.43 9.95 6.69
CA PHE A 319 -8.74 9.87 8.12
C PHE A 319 -9.15 11.27 8.58
N ILE A 320 -10.42 11.42 8.95
CA ILE A 320 -11.03 12.72 9.27
C ILE A 320 -11.57 12.70 10.69
N GLY A 321 -11.16 13.65 11.51
CA GLY A 321 -11.75 13.89 12.82
C GLY A 321 -11.29 15.22 13.39
N ASP A 322 -11.46 15.36 14.70
CA ASP A 322 -10.98 16.49 15.49
C ASP A 322 -9.83 16.00 16.39
N GLN A 323 -10.05 15.97 17.70
CA GLN A 323 -9.12 15.44 18.67
C GLN A 323 -9.08 13.90 18.63
N ASP A 324 -7.88 13.32 18.75
CA ASP A 324 -7.63 11.86 18.82
C ASP A 324 -8.09 11.09 17.56
N THR A 325 -7.99 11.66 16.35
CA THR A 325 -8.51 11.06 15.09
C THR A 325 -8.01 9.63 14.78
N LEU A 326 -6.71 9.36 14.90
CA LEU A 326 -6.09 8.07 14.54
C LEU A 326 -5.28 7.49 15.71
N LEU A 327 -5.78 6.38 16.26
CA LEU A 327 -5.13 5.60 17.30
C LEU A 327 -4.43 4.37 16.70
N VAL A 328 -3.12 4.24 16.94
CA VAL A 328 -2.33 3.04 16.63
C VAL A 328 -1.85 2.38 17.93
N ASN A 329 -2.48 1.27 18.31
CA ASN A 329 -2.29 0.60 19.60
C ASN A 329 -1.09 -0.36 19.64
N SER A 330 -0.68 -0.71 20.85
CA SER A 330 0.35 -1.70 21.17
C SER A 330 0.19 -3.00 20.39
N GLY A 331 1.29 -3.49 19.83
CA GLY A 331 1.32 -4.68 18.97
C GLY A 331 1.02 -4.41 17.49
N ALA A 332 0.45 -3.26 17.13
CA ALA A 332 0.23 -2.90 15.73
C ALA A 332 1.54 -2.50 15.03
N ARG A 333 1.65 -2.92 13.77
CA ARG A 333 2.60 -2.37 12.78
C ARG A 333 1.78 -1.92 11.58
N SER A 334 1.78 -0.62 11.31
CA SER A 334 0.83 0.00 10.37
C SER A 334 1.56 0.87 9.34
N TYR A 335 1.24 0.65 8.06
CA TYR A 335 1.79 1.42 6.94
C TYR A 335 0.71 2.25 6.27
N PHE A 336 0.85 3.57 6.34
CA PHE A 336 -0.02 4.55 5.72
C PHE A 336 0.74 5.17 4.54
N VAL A 337 0.19 5.07 3.33
CA VAL A 337 0.81 5.57 2.11
C VAL A 337 -0.18 6.36 1.26
N ASN A 338 0.28 7.42 0.59
CA ASN A 338 -0.54 8.30 -0.27
C ASN A 338 -1.82 8.85 0.42
N SER A 339 -1.82 8.89 1.76
CA SER A 339 -3.04 9.05 2.56
C SER A 339 -3.16 10.46 3.15
N TYR A 340 -4.39 10.87 3.47
CA TYR A 340 -4.70 12.17 4.07
C TYR A 340 -5.14 11.99 5.52
N ILE A 341 -4.54 12.71 6.45
CA ILE A 341 -4.90 12.69 7.88
C ILE A 341 -5.16 14.13 8.32
N GLU A 342 -6.31 14.37 8.93
CA GLU A 342 -6.74 15.68 9.44
C GLU A 342 -7.28 15.57 10.87
N GLY A 343 -6.91 16.54 11.71
CA GLY A 343 -7.42 16.67 13.07
C GLY A 343 -6.98 17.95 13.78
N THR A 344 -7.19 18.00 15.10
CA THR A 344 -6.87 19.16 15.96
C THR A 344 -5.77 18.81 16.99
N VAL A 345 -6.12 18.10 18.06
CA VAL A 345 -5.22 17.76 19.17
C VAL A 345 -4.90 16.27 19.15
N ASP A 346 -3.63 15.91 19.29
CA ASP A 346 -3.15 14.53 19.45
C ASP A 346 -3.66 13.56 18.36
N PHE A 347 -3.95 14.07 17.16
CA PHE A 347 -4.78 13.35 16.19
C PHE A 347 -4.08 12.16 15.52
N ILE A 348 -2.77 11.97 15.77
CA ILE A 348 -2.04 10.71 15.55
C ILE A 348 -1.42 10.27 16.90
N PHE A 349 -1.98 9.26 17.55
CA PHE A 349 -1.58 8.87 18.90
C PHE A 349 -1.57 7.35 19.13
N GLY A 350 -1.04 6.95 20.29
CA GLY A 350 -0.92 5.53 20.69
C GLY A 350 0.52 5.06 20.89
N ASP A 351 0.69 3.76 21.06
CA ASP A 351 1.96 3.09 21.42
C ASP A 351 2.45 2.05 20.40
N GLY A 352 1.70 1.79 19.33
CA GLY A 352 2.12 0.92 18.22
C GLY A 352 3.24 1.51 17.34
N THR A 353 3.60 0.78 16.29
CA THR A 353 4.60 1.22 15.29
C THR A 353 3.90 1.64 14.00
N ALA A 354 4.10 2.90 13.57
CA ALA A 354 3.44 3.43 12.38
C ALA A 354 4.41 4.16 11.45
N VAL A 355 4.28 3.93 10.15
CA VAL A 355 4.98 4.67 9.10
C VAL A 355 3.97 5.38 8.21
N PHE A 356 4.11 6.69 8.10
CA PHE A 356 3.32 7.57 7.23
C PHE A 356 4.23 8.01 6.08
N ASN A 357 4.05 7.45 4.89
CA ASN A 357 4.89 7.68 3.71
C ASN A 357 4.11 8.42 2.61
N ASN A 358 4.63 9.57 2.14
CA ASN A 358 3.94 10.39 1.13
C ASN A 358 2.50 10.76 1.55
N CYS A 359 2.30 11.04 2.85
CA CYS A 359 1.01 11.45 3.39
C CYS A 359 0.86 12.97 3.39
N SER A 360 -0.38 13.44 3.33
CA SER A 360 -0.76 14.83 3.59
C SER A 360 -1.38 14.92 4.98
N ILE A 361 -0.76 15.69 5.87
CA ILE A 361 -1.14 15.81 7.28
C ILE A 361 -1.55 17.26 7.54
N TYR A 362 -2.81 17.49 7.94
CA TYR A 362 -3.39 18.82 8.10
C TYR A 362 -3.90 19.05 9.54
N GLU A 363 -3.30 20.03 10.23
CA GLU A 363 -3.80 20.50 11.52
C GLU A 363 -4.81 21.63 11.29
N LYS A 364 -6.08 21.43 11.67
CA LYS A 364 -7.15 22.35 11.27
C LYS A 364 -7.53 23.39 12.32
N ARG A 365 -6.91 23.38 13.50
CA ARG A 365 -7.32 24.23 14.63
C ARG A 365 -6.70 25.62 14.52
N SER A 366 -7.47 26.65 14.85
CA SER A 366 -7.01 28.03 14.73
C SER A 366 -6.12 28.52 15.88
N THR A 367 -6.09 27.80 17.00
CA THR A 367 -5.49 28.27 18.27
C THR A 367 -4.13 27.66 18.55
N SER A 368 -4.05 26.33 18.62
CA SER A 368 -2.84 25.47 18.54
C SER A 368 -3.23 24.00 18.74
N GLY A 369 -2.45 23.10 18.14
CA GLY A 369 -2.63 21.65 18.23
C GLY A 369 -1.31 20.89 18.02
N PRO A 370 -0.99 19.90 18.87
CA PRO A 370 0.05 18.91 18.59
C PRO A 370 -0.45 17.85 17.60
N LEU A 371 0.33 17.59 16.55
CA LEU A 371 0.03 16.55 15.56
C LEU A 371 0.06 15.14 16.18
N THR A 372 1.07 14.88 17.02
CA THR A 372 1.34 13.52 17.53
C THR A 372 1.38 13.43 19.06
N ALA A 373 0.82 12.34 19.60
CA ALA A 373 0.93 11.96 21.01
C ALA A 373 1.34 10.49 21.16
N ALA A 374 2.61 10.21 20.89
CA ALA A 374 3.15 8.86 21.04
C ALA A 374 3.30 8.46 22.51
N ARG A 375 3.08 7.17 22.80
CA ARG A 375 3.28 6.51 24.10
C ARG A 375 4.16 5.26 23.98
N THR A 376 4.93 5.16 22.90
CA THR A 376 5.87 4.07 22.60
C THR A 376 6.67 3.67 23.85
N PRO A 377 6.62 2.39 24.30
CA PRO A 377 7.35 1.96 25.48
C PRO A 377 8.86 1.92 25.22
N SER A 378 9.66 1.98 26.29
CA SER A 378 11.14 1.96 26.20
C SER A 378 11.69 0.65 25.63
N THR A 379 10.94 -0.45 25.76
CA THR A 379 11.25 -1.77 25.18
C THR A 379 11.01 -1.84 23.67
N GLN A 380 10.24 -0.92 23.09
CA GLN A 380 9.92 -0.90 21.66
C GLN A 380 10.81 0.13 20.96
N THR A 381 11.56 -0.31 19.95
CA THR A 381 12.58 0.52 19.27
C THR A 381 11.96 1.64 18.45
N TYR A 382 10.81 1.37 17.81
CA TYR A 382 10.14 2.27 16.87
C TYR A 382 8.73 2.62 17.34
N GLY A 383 8.35 3.88 17.17
CA GLY A 383 7.00 4.40 17.34
C GLY A 383 6.52 4.92 16.00
N PHE A 384 6.43 6.24 15.86
CA PHE A 384 5.94 6.88 14.63
C PHE A 384 7.08 7.42 13.75
N LEU A 385 6.98 7.16 12.45
CA LEU A 385 7.81 7.75 11.40
C LEU A 385 6.94 8.49 10.41
N ILE A 386 7.07 9.82 10.39
CA ILE A 386 6.50 10.67 9.36
C ILE A 386 7.57 10.86 8.29
N TYR A 387 7.39 10.21 7.14
CA TYR A 387 8.39 10.07 6.08
C TYR A 387 7.88 10.67 4.77
N ARG A 388 8.68 11.53 4.13
CA ARG A 388 8.37 12.14 2.83
C ARG A 388 6.96 12.72 2.72
N SER A 389 6.43 13.18 3.85
CA SER A 389 5.05 13.63 3.98
C SER A 389 5.00 15.15 3.99
N THR A 390 3.84 15.72 3.67
CA THR A 390 3.60 17.17 3.67
C THR A 390 2.74 17.53 4.87
N ILE A 391 3.27 18.39 5.75
CA ILE A 391 2.62 18.85 6.96
C ILE A 391 2.17 20.30 6.75
N THR A 392 0.87 20.52 6.81
CA THR A 392 0.21 21.83 6.68
C THR A 392 -0.76 22.04 7.84
N GLY A 393 -1.33 23.25 7.93
CA GLY A 393 -2.33 23.55 8.93
C GLY A 393 -2.98 24.91 8.72
N ALA A 394 -4.02 25.19 9.51
CA ALA A 394 -4.89 26.34 9.33
C ALA A 394 -4.22 27.69 9.65
N VAL A 395 -3.24 27.73 10.57
CA VAL A 395 -2.65 28.98 11.07
C VAL A 395 -1.12 28.88 11.22
N ALA A 396 -0.42 29.85 10.65
CA ALA A 396 1.03 29.95 10.72
C ALA A 396 1.57 30.05 12.17
N GLY A 397 2.62 29.29 12.48
CA GLY A 397 3.35 29.34 13.74
C GLY A 397 2.62 28.75 14.96
N LYS A 398 1.57 27.93 14.77
CA LYS A 398 0.71 27.42 15.86
C LYS A 398 0.79 25.92 16.12
N THR A 399 1.14 25.12 15.12
CA THR A 399 1.14 23.66 15.19
C THR A 399 2.39 23.12 15.90
N GLN A 400 2.22 22.21 16.86
CA GLN A 400 3.34 21.44 17.44
C GLN A 400 3.49 20.12 16.69
N LEU A 401 4.73 19.67 16.44
CA LEU A 401 5.01 18.35 15.88
C LEU A 401 4.53 17.22 16.81
N GLY A 402 4.61 17.41 18.13
CA GLY A 402 4.03 16.46 19.07
C GLY A 402 4.37 16.66 20.53
N ARG A 403 3.87 15.74 21.35
CA ARG A 403 4.07 15.71 22.81
C ARG A 403 4.10 14.28 23.37
N PRO A 404 4.80 14.03 24.49
CA PRO A 404 5.07 12.66 24.95
C PRO A 404 3.99 12.15 25.92
N TRP A 405 2.98 11.45 25.39
CA TRP A 405 1.99 10.79 26.25
C TRP A 405 2.64 9.70 27.14
N GLY A 406 3.69 9.05 26.64
CA GLY A 406 4.57 8.16 27.43
C GLY A 406 5.99 8.70 27.59
N PRO A 407 6.71 8.35 28.67
CA PRO A 407 8.06 8.89 28.94
C PRO A 407 9.11 8.51 27.88
N ALA A 408 8.91 7.41 27.16
CA ALA A 408 9.80 6.93 26.09
C ALA A 408 9.21 7.12 24.68
N ALA A 409 8.19 7.98 24.53
CA ALA A 409 7.51 8.30 23.27
C ALA A 409 8.48 8.51 22.11
N GLN A 410 8.18 7.95 20.93
CA GLN A 410 9.09 7.97 19.78
C GLN A 410 8.36 8.50 18.54
N VAL A 411 8.87 9.61 18.00
CA VAL A 411 8.36 10.25 16.78
C VAL A 411 9.54 10.79 15.99
N VAL A 412 9.57 10.51 14.69
CA VAL A 412 10.58 11.02 13.77
C VAL A 412 9.91 11.67 12.58
N TYR A 413 10.22 12.94 12.31
CA TYR A 413 9.88 13.60 11.04
C TYR A 413 11.11 13.55 10.12
N ARG A 414 10.98 12.85 8.99
CA ARG A 414 12.07 12.51 8.08
C ARG A 414 11.74 12.90 6.65
N GLU A 415 12.67 13.58 5.98
CA GLU A 415 12.60 13.93 4.55
C GLU A 415 11.26 14.61 4.17
N SER A 416 10.59 15.23 5.14
CA SER A 416 9.22 15.71 5.05
C SER A 416 9.17 17.22 4.86
N ASN A 417 8.11 17.72 4.22
CA ASN A 417 7.89 19.16 4.07
C ASN A 417 7.07 19.69 5.24
N LEU A 418 7.64 20.64 5.98
CA LEU A 418 6.99 21.32 7.10
C LEU A 418 6.63 22.75 6.68
N SER A 419 5.34 23.04 6.54
CA SER A 419 4.88 24.38 6.18
C SER A 419 5.10 25.39 7.32
N ASN A 420 4.79 26.67 7.07
CA ASN A 420 4.86 27.73 8.07
C ASN A 420 3.83 27.58 9.20
N THR A 421 2.98 26.55 9.19
CA THR A 421 2.08 26.20 10.30
C THR A 421 2.83 25.84 11.59
N ILE A 422 4.05 25.30 11.48
CA ILE A 422 4.81 24.80 12.64
C ILE A 422 5.27 25.94 13.56
N ALA A 423 5.06 25.77 14.87
CA ALA A 423 5.60 26.62 15.93
C ALA A 423 7.13 26.42 16.05
N THR A 424 7.90 27.14 15.22
CA THR A 424 9.34 26.90 15.00
C THR A 424 10.24 27.07 16.22
N SER A 425 9.84 27.87 17.22
CA SER A 425 10.57 28.08 18.47
C SER A 425 10.36 26.94 19.48
N GLN A 426 9.17 26.34 19.52
CA GLN A 426 8.80 25.27 20.45
C GLN A 426 7.86 24.26 19.78
N PRO A 427 8.36 23.44 18.84
CA PRO A 427 7.52 22.50 18.10
C PRO A 427 7.24 21.21 18.87
N TRP A 428 7.96 20.95 19.96
CA TRP A 428 7.71 19.83 20.87
C TRP A 428 7.32 20.39 22.24
N ILE A 429 6.30 19.84 22.87
CA ILE A 429 5.79 20.30 24.18
C ILE A 429 5.60 19.13 25.14
N ASP A 430 5.50 19.43 26.44
CA ASP A 430 5.34 18.42 27.49
C ASP A 430 3.91 17.88 27.56
N MET A 431 3.75 16.67 28.10
CA MET A 431 2.44 16.05 28.33
C MET A 431 2.49 15.12 29.54
N SER A 432 1.44 15.10 30.36
CA SER A 432 1.28 14.13 31.46
C SER A 432 2.47 14.04 32.43
N GLY A 433 3.22 15.14 32.62
CA GLY A 433 4.43 15.18 33.45
C GLY A 433 5.71 14.66 32.77
N ASN A 434 5.63 14.18 31.53
CA ASN A 434 6.78 13.78 30.72
C ASN A 434 7.36 15.01 29.98
N PRO A 435 8.64 15.36 30.18
CA PRO A 435 9.30 16.41 29.40
C PRO A 435 9.60 15.94 27.97
N TRP A 436 9.38 16.78 26.96
CA TRP A 436 9.67 16.44 25.55
C TRP A 436 11.16 16.14 25.31
N GLN A 437 12.04 16.72 26.13
CA GLN A 437 13.49 16.46 26.10
C GLN A 437 13.83 15.01 26.43
N ASN A 438 13.02 14.34 27.27
CA ASN A 438 13.26 12.95 27.67
C ASN A 438 12.72 11.93 26.65
N ALA A 439 11.76 12.36 25.82
CA ALA A 439 11.23 11.56 24.72
C ALA A 439 12.24 11.34 23.59
N ARG A 440 11.96 10.38 22.71
CA ARG A 440 12.76 10.05 21.51
C ARG A 440 12.23 10.81 20.28
N PHE A 441 12.19 12.13 20.38
CA PHE A 441 11.73 13.02 19.30
C PHE A 441 12.88 13.59 18.49
N TYR A 442 12.83 13.38 17.17
CA TYR A 442 13.91 13.73 16.25
C TYR A 442 13.40 14.20 14.88
N GLU A 443 14.26 14.90 14.17
CA GLU A 443 14.06 15.34 12.79
C GLU A 443 15.26 14.95 11.90
N TYR A 444 15.04 14.72 10.60
CA TYR A 444 16.10 14.45 9.65
C TYR A 444 15.77 14.97 8.25
N LYS A 445 16.56 15.93 7.75
CA LYS A 445 16.48 16.48 6.38
C LYS A 445 15.05 16.90 5.98
N ASN A 446 14.29 17.45 6.93
CA ASN A 446 13.02 18.11 6.66
C ASN A 446 13.24 19.40 5.87
N THR A 447 12.23 19.83 5.12
CA THR A 447 12.28 21.02 4.26
C THR A 447 11.09 21.94 4.55
N GLY A 448 11.09 23.14 3.96
CA GLY A 448 10.01 24.12 4.13
C GLY A 448 10.20 25.06 5.32
N PRO A 449 9.43 26.15 5.41
CA PRO A 449 9.62 27.21 6.40
C PRO A 449 9.37 26.78 7.85
N GLY A 450 8.67 25.67 8.08
CA GLY A 450 8.51 25.05 9.39
C GLY A 450 9.68 24.19 9.85
N ALA A 451 10.68 23.92 9.00
CA ALA A 451 11.84 23.07 9.29
C ALA A 451 13.08 23.85 9.76
N THR A 452 12.90 24.76 10.73
CA THR A 452 14.02 25.45 11.39
C THR A 452 14.87 24.50 12.22
N VAL A 453 16.15 24.82 12.42
CA VAL A 453 17.05 24.09 13.34
C VAL A 453 17.40 24.98 14.53
N ASN A 454 17.20 24.48 15.74
CA ASN A 454 17.55 25.15 17.00
C ASN A 454 17.67 24.12 18.15
N SER A 455 17.98 24.59 19.37
CA SER A 455 18.15 23.75 20.56
C SER A 455 16.92 22.91 20.94
N ASN A 456 15.72 23.35 20.54
CA ASN A 456 14.47 22.65 20.82
C ASN A 456 14.12 21.59 19.76
N ARG A 457 15.03 21.32 18.80
CA ARG A 457 14.77 20.51 17.60
C ARG A 457 15.94 19.57 17.28
N ARG A 458 16.00 18.44 17.99
CA ARG A 458 17.06 17.43 17.83
C ARG A 458 17.09 16.87 16.40
N GLN A 459 18.20 17.10 15.71
CA GLN A 459 18.45 16.53 14.38
C GLN A 459 19.17 15.19 14.49
N MET A 460 18.85 14.23 13.62
CA MET A 460 19.66 13.02 13.44
C MET A 460 20.87 13.29 12.55
N SER A 461 21.97 12.57 12.80
CA SER A 461 23.03 12.38 11.80
C SER A 461 22.58 11.41 10.70
N ASP A 462 23.23 11.45 9.53
CA ASP A 462 23.02 10.46 8.46
C ASP A 462 23.23 9.00 8.95
N SER A 463 24.23 8.78 9.82
CA SER A 463 24.51 7.47 10.43
C SER A 463 23.41 7.00 11.39
N MET A 464 22.77 7.91 12.11
CA MET A 464 21.61 7.60 12.95
C MET A 464 20.38 7.33 12.06
N ALA A 465 20.09 8.21 11.09
CA ALA A 465 18.94 8.11 10.20
C ALA A 465 18.95 6.86 9.30
N ALA A 466 20.12 6.28 9.02
CA ALA A 466 20.25 4.96 8.40
C ALA A 466 19.58 3.82 9.21
N ASN A 467 19.25 4.04 10.49
CA ASN A 467 18.49 3.12 11.33
C ASN A 467 17.00 3.46 11.47
N TYR A 468 16.54 4.58 10.92
CA TYR A 468 15.13 5.01 10.96
C TYR A 468 14.54 5.09 9.56
N THR A 469 14.53 3.96 8.85
CA THR A 469 13.88 3.80 7.53
C THR A 469 12.51 3.11 7.70
N PRO A 470 11.56 3.32 6.77
CA PRO A 470 10.32 2.56 6.71
C PRO A 470 10.52 1.03 6.81
N GLN A 471 11.53 0.50 6.12
CA GLN A 471 11.86 -0.94 6.13
C GLN A 471 12.23 -1.41 7.54
N LYS A 472 12.97 -0.61 8.31
CA LYS A 472 13.37 -0.98 9.69
C LYS A 472 12.23 -0.83 10.69
N TYR A 473 11.33 0.13 10.50
CA TYR A 473 10.13 0.28 11.32
C TYR A 473 9.15 -0.89 11.15
N LEU A 474 8.92 -1.32 9.91
CA LEU A 474 7.89 -2.32 9.57
C LEU A 474 8.42 -3.76 9.65
N ALA A 475 9.74 -3.94 9.64
CA ALA A 475 10.38 -5.25 9.75
C ALA A 475 9.90 -6.06 10.97
N GLY A 476 9.79 -7.36 10.76
CA GLY A 476 9.61 -8.36 11.81
C GLY A 476 10.26 -9.68 11.39
N SER A 477 10.15 -10.70 12.25
CA SER A 477 10.61 -12.06 11.95
C SER A 477 9.75 -12.79 10.90
N ASP A 478 8.70 -12.13 10.39
CA ASP A 478 7.69 -12.66 9.48
C ASP A 478 7.86 -12.23 8.02
N GLY A 479 8.87 -11.39 7.73
CA GLY A 479 9.18 -10.96 6.36
C GLY A 479 8.16 -10.01 5.74
N TRP A 480 7.28 -9.39 6.54
CA TRP A 480 6.31 -8.41 6.03
C TRP A 480 7.03 -7.18 5.46
N ASN A 481 6.74 -6.88 4.20
CA ASN A 481 7.16 -5.66 3.52
C ASN A 481 5.99 -5.12 2.67
N PRO A 482 5.28 -4.08 3.11
CA PRO A 482 4.13 -3.51 2.39
C PRO A 482 4.52 -2.41 1.38
N MET A 483 5.81 -2.29 1.05
CA MET A 483 6.39 -1.26 0.17
C MET A 483 6.91 -1.84 -1.13
#